data_AF-A0A2I0IVY2-F1
#
_entry.id   AF-A0A2I0IVY2-F1
#
_cell.length_a   1.000
_cell.length_b   1.000
_cell.length_c   1.000
_cell.angle_alpha   90.00
_cell.angle_beta   90.00
_cell.angle_gamma   90.00
#
_symmetry.space_group_name_H-M   'P 1'
#
loop_
_entity.id
_entity.type
_entity.pdbx_description
1 polymer ?
#
loop_
_entity_poly.entity_id
_entity_poly.type
_entity_poly.pdbx_seq_one_letter_code
_entity_poly.pdbx_strand_id
1 'polypeptide(L)'
;MRKKVKLAFITRDSSRRVTFSKRKKGLLKKVSQLSILCGVPACAIVYGDACMEQSKKMMNQESFLLERVARTEEQLKKLRKDNRERKMANMMYRGLDVMLVPGWLEGLILLDLKDLNSVINKTLNQIDQKQEMLGRAGTSKEVVEPEEKAEAPVEANTLVESMLREQCFKDLVKLLELAPLPLEKGRTPSSTMWSNPFLP
;
A
#
# COMPACT_ATOMS: atom_id res chain seq x y z
N MET A 1 33.05 -36.45 -14.62
CA MET A 1 34.35 -36.69 -13.97
C MET A 1 34.87 -35.42 -13.31
N ARG A 2 35.44 -35.52 -12.09
CA ARG A 2 36.03 -34.37 -11.37
C ARG A 2 37.46 -34.14 -11.87
N LYS A 3 37.74 -32.93 -12.36
CA LYS A 3 39.10 -32.56 -12.81
C LYS A 3 39.93 -32.03 -11.64
N LYS A 4 41.23 -32.34 -11.64
CA LYS A 4 42.20 -31.75 -10.70
C LYS A 4 42.30 -30.24 -10.97
N VAL A 5 42.23 -29.43 -9.92
CA VAL A 5 42.23 -27.96 -10.03
C VAL A 5 43.65 -27.44 -9.83
N LYS A 6 44.07 -26.45 -10.64
CA LYS A 6 45.34 -25.74 -10.46
C LYS A 6 45.27 -24.87 -9.20
N LEU A 7 46.34 -24.82 -8.40
CA LEU A 7 46.43 -23.98 -7.20
C LEU A 7 46.79 -22.54 -7.59
N ALA A 8 45.86 -21.86 -8.23
CA ALA A 8 45.98 -20.45 -8.62
C ALA A 8 44.68 -19.71 -8.31
N PHE A 9 44.71 -18.38 -8.36
CA PHE A 9 43.52 -17.56 -8.17
C PHE A 9 42.45 -17.90 -9.22
N ILE A 10 41.21 -18.11 -8.76
CA ILE A 10 40.09 -18.39 -9.66
C ILE A 10 39.57 -17.05 -10.20
N THR A 11 39.85 -16.76 -11.47
CA THR A 11 39.45 -15.48 -12.11
C THR A 11 37.93 -15.28 -12.10
N ARG A 12 37.16 -16.33 -12.42
CA ARG A 12 35.68 -16.27 -12.51
C ARG A 12 35.05 -16.15 -11.12
N ASP A 13 34.35 -15.05 -10.87
CA ASP A 13 33.77 -14.71 -9.56
C ASP A 13 32.77 -15.74 -9.03
N SER A 14 31.80 -16.18 -9.86
CA SER A 14 30.81 -17.19 -9.46
C SER A 14 31.46 -18.53 -9.04
N SER A 15 32.42 -19.00 -9.83
CA SER A 15 33.20 -20.21 -9.50
C SER A 15 34.03 -20.02 -8.24
N ARG A 16 34.61 -18.83 -8.05
CA ARG A 16 35.40 -18.47 -6.87
C ARG A 16 34.54 -18.47 -5.60
N ARG A 17 33.35 -17.83 -5.63
CA ARG A 17 32.41 -17.80 -4.50
C ARG A 17 31.94 -19.19 -4.08
N VAL A 18 31.48 -20.00 -5.04
CA VAL A 18 31.04 -21.38 -4.75
C VAL A 18 32.18 -22.22 -4.18
N THR A 19 33.39 -22.05 -4.70
CA THR A 19 34.58 -22.77 -4.21
C THR A 19 34.98 -22.30 -2.81
N PHE A 20 34.94 -21.00 -2.54
CA PHE A 20 35.22 -20.41 -1.24
C PHE A 20 34.27 -20.97 -0.18
N SER A 21 32.96 -20.93 -0.38
CA SER A 21 31.98 -21.46 0.58
C SER A 21 32.20 -22.94 0.87
N LYS A 22 32.40 -23.76 -0.19
CA LYS A 22 32.64 -25.21 -0.03
C LYS A 22 33.96 -25.51 0.70
N ARG A 23 35.05 -24.80 0.36
CA ARG A 23 36.37 -25.01 0.96
C ARG A 23 36.45 -24.46 2.39
N LYS A 24 35.85 -23.31 2.68
CA LYS A 24 35.72 -22.75 4.04
C LYS A 24 35.03 -23.74 4.97
N LYS A 25 33.89 -24.30 4.55
CA LYS A 25 33.18 -25.34 5.32
C LYS A 25 34.04 -26.59 5.54
N GLY A 26 34.77 -27.04 4.50
CA GLY A 26 35.71 -28.16 4.62
C GLY A 26 36.88 -27.89 5.56
N LEU A 27 37.45 -26.68 5.50
CA LEU A 27 38.56 -26.25 6.35
C LEU A 27 38.16 -26.22 7.82
N LEU A 28 37.04 -25.56 8.15
CA LEU A 28 36.55 -25.46 9.53
C LEU A 28 36.23 -26.84 10.12
N LYS A 29 35.68 -27.76 9.32
CA LYS A 29 35.49 -29.16 9.75
C LYS A 29 36.81 -29.84 10.12
N LYS A 30 37.86 -29.65 9.32
CA LYS A 30 39.18 -30.23 9.61
C LYS A 30 39.82 -29.61 10.85
N VAL A 31 39.69 -28.30 11.04
CA VAL A 31 40.19 -27.62 12.25
C VAL A 31 39.49 -28.16 13.50
N SER A 32 38.17 -28.37 13.44
CA SER A 32 37.42 -28.99 14.54
C SER A 32 37.87 -30.42 14.83
N GLN A 33 38.06 -31.26 13.79
CA GLN A 33 38.57 -32.62 13.96
C GLN A 33 39.98 -32.61 14.57
N LEU A 34 40.86 -31.71 14.13
CA LEU A 34 42.21 -31.59 14.64
C LEU A 34 42.22 -31.21 16.13
N SER A 35 41.39 -30.23 16.52
CA SER A 35 41.22 -29.82 17.92
C SER A 35 40.82 -31.01 18.81
N ILE A 36 39.88 -31.83 18.34
CA ILE A 36 39.40 -33.02 19.06
C ILE A 36 40.47 -34.12 19.14
N LEU A 37 41.10 -34.46 18.01
CA LEU A 37 42.05 -35.58 17.92
C LEU A 37 43.33 -35.31 18.69
N CYS A 38 43.80 -34.07 18.70
CA CYS A 38 45.05 -33.68 19.32
C CYS A 38 44.86 -33.11 20.74
N GLY A 39 43.62 -32.85 21.18
CA GLY A 39 43.33 -32.28 22.50
C GLY A 39 43.89 -30.87 22.70
N VAL A 40 44.12 -30.13 21.61
CA VAL A 40 44.70 -28.77 21.64
C VAL A 40 43.71 -27.74 21.10
N PRO A 41 43.59 -26.54 21.72
CA PRO A 41 42.74 -25.49 21.20
C PRO A 41 43.26 -24.99 19.85
N ALA A 42 42.44 -25.12 18.80
CA ALA A 42 42.76 -24.66 17.44
C ALA A 42 41.79 -23.58 16.99
N CYS A 43 42.31 -22.52 16.36
CA CYS A 43 41.52 -21.45 15.76
C CYS A 43 41.93 -21.21 14.30
N ALA A 44 41.02 -20.66 13.50
CA ALA A 44 41.30 -20.28 12.11
C ALA A 44 40.60 -18.95 11.80
N ILE A 45 41.37 -18.00 11.26
CA ILE A 45 40.87 -16.69 10.81
C ILE A 45 40.87 -16.70 9.27
N VAL A 46 39.71 -16.45 8.66
CA VAL A 46 39.54 -16.47 7.21
C VAL A 46 38.84 -15.19 6.77
N TYR A 47 39.52 -14.37 5.98
CA TYR A 47 38.97 -13.16 5.38
C TYR A 47 38.39 -13.46 3.99
N GLY A 48 37.16 -13.02 3.73
CA GLY A 48 36.49 -13.15 2.44
C GLY A 48 34.97 -13.17 2.52
N ASP A 49 34.30 -12.51 1.57
CA ASP A 49 32.85 -12.30 1.59
C ASP A 49 32.06 -13.57 1.26
N ALA A 50 31.55 -14.20 2.32
CA ALA A 50 30.52 -15.22 2.25
C ALA A 50 29.14 -14.57 2.12
N CYS A 51 28.76 -14.11 0.93
CA CYS A 51 27.36 -13.76 0.71
C CYS A 51 26.51 -15.04 0.78
N MET A 52 25.78 -15.14 1.89
CA MET A 52 24.68 -16.07 2.27
C MET A 52 25.04 -17.51 2.68
N GLU A 53 25.33 -17.70 3.98
CA GLU A 53 25.27 -19.01 4.65
C GLU A 53 23.91 -19.16 5.39
N GLN A 54 22.88 -19.54 4.63
CA GLN A 54 21.66 -20.24 5.04
C GLN A 54 21.00 -19.91 6.40
N SER A 55 20.09 -18.93 6.43
CA SER A 55 18.93 -18.91 7.34
C SER A 55 17.62 -19.09 6.55
N LYS A 56 17.52 -20.14 5.72
CA LYS A 56 16.30 -20.42 4.92
C LYS A 56 15.06 -20.82 5.73
N LYS A 57 15.12 -20.80 7.08
CA LYS A 57 13.97 -21.06 7.97
C LYS A 57 13.92 -20.18 9.23
N MET A 58 14.82 -19.21 9.39
CA MET A 58 14.85 -18.35 10.58
C MET A 58 14.67 -16.90 10.16
N MET A 59 13.57 -16.28 10.59
CA MET A 59 13.37 -14.83 10.49
C MET A 59 14.51 -14.15 11.25
N ASN A 60 15.34 -13.41 10.54
CA ASN A 60 16.32 -12.51 11.15
C ASN A 60 15.74 -11.08 11.21
N GLN A 61 16.38 -10.20 11.98
CA GLN A 61 15.90 -8.83 12.18
C GLN A 61 15.68 -8.10 10.86
N GLU A 62 16.56 -8.29 9.88
CA GLU A 62 16.44 -7.73 8.53
C GLU A 62 15.17 -8.21 7.81
N SER A 63 14.88 -9.51 7.80
CA SER A 63 13.68 -10.06 7.17
C SER A 63 12.38 -9.55 7.83
N PHE A 64 12.37 -9.39 9.15
CA PHE A 64 11.23 -8.83 9.87
C PHE A 64 11.00 -7.35 9.51
N LEU A 65 12.08 -6.58 9.38
CA LEU A 65 12.00 -5.17 8.98
C LEU A 65 11.51 -5.04 7.53
N LEU A 66 12.06 -5.83 6.61
CA LEU A 66 11.61 -5.86 5.20
C LEU A 66 10.13 -6.23 5.07
N GLU A 67 9.65 -7.21 5.83
CA GLU A 67 8.24 -7.59 5.86
C GLU A 67 7.32 -6.46 6.35
N ARG A 68 7.79 -5.64 7.30
CA ARG A 68 7.03 -4.47 7.76
C ARG A 68 7.03 -3.34 6.73
N VAL A 69 8.15 -3.11 6.05
CA VAL A 69 8.23 -2.15 4.95
C VAL A 69 7.26 -2.57 3.84
N ALA A 70 7.29 -3.85 3.44
CA ALA A 70 6.39 -4.40 2.43
C ALA A 70 4.91 -4.23 2.78
N ARG A 71 4.51 -4.57 4.02
CA ARG A 71 3.13 -4.33 4.51
C ARG A 71 2.73 -2.86 4.47
N THR A 72 3.64 -1.96 4.86
CA THR A 72 3.38 -0.51 4.83
C THR A 72 3.24 -0.01 3.40
N GLU A 73 4.06 -0.49 2.46
CA GLU A 73 3.94 -0.15 1.04
C GLU A 73 2.63 -0.65 0.42
N GLU A 74 2.19 -1.85 0.79
CA GLU A 74 0.91 -2.40 0.35
C GLU A 74 -0.26 -1.58 0.88
N GLN A 75 -0.24 -1.21 2.16
CA GLN A 75 -1.23 -0.32 2.76
C GLN A 75 -1.25 1.05 2.07
N LEU A 76 -0.08 1.61 1.73
CA LEU A 76 0.01 2.88 1.00
C LEU A 76 -0.56 2.76 -0.42
N LYS A 77 -0.28 1.66 -1.12
CA LYS A 77 -0.86 1.39 -2.45
C LYS A 77 -2.39 1.29 -2.36
N LYS A 78 -2.91 0.60 -1.34
CA LYS A 78 -4.34 0.52 -1.08
C LYS A 78 -4.95 1.89 -0.81
N LEU A 79 -4.37 2.68 0.10
CA LEU A 79 -4.84 4.03 0.39
C LEU A 79 -4.85 4.94 -0.84
N ARG A 80 -3.80 4.89 -1.67
CA ARG A 80 -3.75 5.65 -2.93
C ARG A 80 -4.85 5.24 -3.89
N LYS A 81 -5.10 3.94 -4.04
CA LYS A 81 -6.18 3.40 -4.87
C LYS A 81 -7.55 3.81 -4.34
N ASP A 82 -7.81 3.63 -3.04
CA ASP A 82 -9.08 3.96 -2.40
C ASP A 82 -9.38 5.48 -2.48
N ASN A 83 -8.35 6.33 -2.29
CA ASN A 83 -8.50 7.78 -2.45
C ASN A 83 -8.79 8.16 -3.91
N ARG A 84 -8.17 7.46 -4.88
CA ARG A 84 -8.43 7.69 -6.31
C ARG A 84 -9.83 7.24 -6.69
N GLU A 85 -10.29 6.08 -6.21
CA GLU A 85 -11.68 5.61 -6.37
C GLU A 85 -12.68 6.60 -5.78
N ARG A 86 -12.41 7.12 -4.56
CA ARG A 86 -13.26 8.14 -3.93
C ARG A 86 -13.28 9.45 -4.72
N LYS A 87 -12.14 9.90 -5.27
CA LYS A 87 -12.09 11.09 -6.13
C LYS A 87 -12.95 10.90 -7.38
N MET A 88 -12.87 9.73 -8.02
CA MET A 88 -13.70 9.41 -9.20
C MET A 88 -15.18 9.32 -8.86
N ALA A 89 -15.54 8.68 -7.75
CA ALA A 89 -16.91 8.60 -7.28
C ALA A 89 -17.48 10.00 -6.97
N ASN A 90 -16.73 10.86 -6.27
CA ASN A 90 -17.17 12.22 -5.99
C ASN A 90 -17.39 13.04 -7.26
N MET A 91 -16.53 12.88 -8.28
CA MET A 91 -16.75 13.51 -9.58
C MET A 91 -18.01 12.98 -10.28
N MET A 92 -18.22 11.67 -10.27
CA MET A 92 -19.45 11.06 -10.80
C MET A 92 -20.71 11.63 -10.11
N TYR A 93 -20.72 11.67 -8.78
CA TYR A 93 -21.86 12.20 -8.02
C TYR A 93 -22.08 13.70 -8.27
N ARG A 94 -21.02 14.51 -8.37
CA ARG A 94 -21.15 15.93 -8.75
C ARG A 94 -21.76 16.10 -10.14
N GLY A 95 -21.39 15.24 -11.10
CA GLY A 95 -21.96 15.25 -12.45
C GLY A 95 -23.46 14.86 -12.48
N LEU A 96 -23.90 14.05 -11.51
CA LEU A 96 -25.32 13.68 -11.36
C LEU A 96 -26.13 14.76 -10.63
N ASP A 97 -25.51 15.45 -9.66
CA ASP A 97 -26.14 16.52 -8.86
C ASP A 97 -26.39 17.78 -9.70
N VAL A 98 -25.49 18.09 -10.63
CA VAL A 98 -25.57 19.29 -11.48
C VAL A 98 -26.10 18.94 -12.86
N MET A 99 -27.42 18.87 -13.00
CA MET A 99 -28.13 18.66 -14.27
C MET A 99 -27.89 19.77 -15.34
N LEU A 100 -26.99 20.76 -15.12
CA LEU A 100 -26.94 22.01 -15.89
C LEU A 100 -25.56 22.60 -16.23
N VAL A 101 -24.42 21.95 -15.94
CA VAL A 101 -23.10 22.51 -16.34
C VAL A 101 -22.39 21.57 -17.34
N PRO A 102 -22.34 21.94 -18.63
CA PRO A 102 -21.43 21.32 -19.60
C PRO A 102 -19.99 21.45 -19.09
N GLY A 103 -19.18 20.39 -19.20
CA GLY A 103 -17.75 20.47 -18.88
C GLY A 103 -17.31 19.78 -17.58
N TRP A 104 -18.13 18.97 -16.92
CA TRP A 104 -17.67 18.17 -15.75
C TRP A 104 -16.52 17.20 -16.08
N LEU A 105 -16.28 16.92 -17.36
CA LEU A 105 -15.16 16.15 -17.87
C LEU A 105 -13.88 16.99 -18.12
N GLU A 106 -13.94 18.32 -18.08
CA GLU A 106 -12.83 19.23 -18.42
C GLU A 106 -11.62 19.12 -17.48
N GLY A 107 -11.80 18.50 -16.30
CA GLY A 107 -10.72 18.22 -15.35
C GLY A 107 -10.12 16.81 -15.41
N LEU A 108 -10.55 15.96 -16.34
CA LEU A 108 -10.14 14.54 -16.41
C LEU A 108 -9.01 14.31 -17.42
N ILE A 109 -7.97 13.61 -17.00
CA ILE A 109 -6.94 13.08 -17.90
C ILE A 109 -7.47 11.76 -18.51
N LEU A 110 -7.00 11.36 -19.70
CA LEU A 110 -7.39 10.10 -20.37
C LEU A 110 -7.31 8.85 -19.46
N LEU A 111 -6.36 8.82 -18.51
CA LEU A 111 -6.22 7.75 -17.52
C LEU A 111 -7.35 7.74 -16.47
N ASP A 112 -7.92 8.89 -16.17
CA ASP A 112 -8.99 9.05 -15.17
C ASP A 112 -10.33 8.54 -15.70
N LEU A 113 -10.54 8.57 -17.02
CA LEU A 113 -11.74 8.02 -17.67
C LEU A 113 -11.90 6.51 -17.48
N LYS A 114 -10.78 5.77 -17.48
CA LYS A 114 -10.81 4.31 -17.21
C LYS A 114 -11.29 4.03 -15.79
N ASP A 115 -10.75 4.76 -14.82
CA ASP A 115 -11.12 4.61 -13.41
C ASP A 115 -12.58 5.04 -13.18
N LEU A 116 -13.01 6.12 -13.84
CA LEU A 116 -14.40 6.58 -13.82
C LEU A 116 -15.34 5.53 -14.40
N ASN A 117 -15.03 4.95 -15.56
CA ASN A 117 -15.83 3.87 -16.15
C ASN A 117 -15.91 2.66 -15.21
N SER A 118 -14.83 2.32 -14.51
CA SER A 118 -14.86 1.25 -13.51
C SER A 118 -15.81 1.57 -12.35
N VAL A 119 -15.83 2.81 -11.87
CA VAL A 119 -16.75 3.25 -10.81
C VAL A 119 -18.20 3.22 -11.30
N ILE A 120 -18.48 3.74 -12.51
CA ILE A 120 -19.81 3.73 -13.12
C ILE A 120 -20.34 2.29 -13.25
N ASN A 121 -19.57 1.40 -13.87
CA ASN A 121 -19.99 -0.01 -14.03
C ASN A 121 -20.23 -0.70 -12.69
N LYS A 122 -19.39 -0.41 -11.67
CA LYS A 122 -19.60 -0.93 -10.31
C LYS A 122 -20.90 -0.42 -9.72
N THR A 123 -21.25 0.86 -9.94
CA THR A 123 -22.50 1.45 -9.44
C THR A 123 -23.72 0.91 -10.16
N LEU A 124 -23.66 0.70 -11.48
CA LEU A 124 -24.73 0.05 -12.25
C LEU A 124 -24.99 -1.37 -11.74
N ASN A 125 -23.94 -2.18 -11.57
CA ASN A 125 -24.09 -3.53 -11.01
C ASN A 125 -24.70 -3.52 -9.59
N GLN A 126 -24.37 -2.51 -8.75
CA GLN A 126 -24.98 -2.36 -7.44
C GLN A 126 -26.47 -1.98 -7.52
N ILE A 127 -26.88 -1.24 -8.53
CA ILE A 127 -28.28 -0.90 -8.81
C ILE A 127 -29.02 -2.16 -9.26
N ASP A 128 -28.46 -2.91 -10.23
CA ASP A 128 -29.06 -4.14 -10.76
C ASP A 128 -29.29 -5.16 -9.63
N GLN A 129 -28.27 -5.40 -8.79
CA GLN A 129 -28.40 -6.28 -7.63
C GLN A 129 -29.49 -5.82 -6.65
N LYS A 130 -29.61 -4.51 -6.41
CA LYS A 130 -30.67 -3.97 -5.55
C LYS A 130 -32.05 -4.10 -6.18
N GLN A 131 -32.17 -3.92 -7.49
CA GLN A 131 -33.42 -4.10 -8.21
C GLN A 131 -33.91 -5.56 -8.16
N GLU A 132 -33.00 -6.53 -8.28
CA GLU A 132 -33.32 -7.96 -8.12
C GLU A 132 -33.79 -8.30 -6.69
N MET A 133 -33.14 -7.71 -5.67
CA MET A 133 -33.51 -7.91 -4.27
C MET A 133 -34.90 -7.33 -3.96
N LEU A 134 -35.27 -6.20 -4.58
CA LEU A 134 -36.57 -5.55 -4.41
C LEU A 134 -37.67 -6.20 -5.27
N GLY A 135 -37.33 -6.76 -6.44
CA GLY A 135 -38.27 -7.42 -7.35
C GLY A 135 -38.84 -8.75 -6.85
N ARG A 136 -38.26 -9.36 -5.80
CA ARG A 136 -38.80 -10.58 -5.17
C ARG A 136 -39.93 -10.33 -4.16
N ALA A 137 -40.19 -9.08 -3.76
CA ALA A 137 -41.20 -8.75 -2.76
C ALA A 137 -42.61 -8.49 -3.34
N GLY A 138 -42.79 -8.56 -4.66
CA GLY A 138 -44.05 -8.21 -5.31
C GLY A 138 -44.43 -9.12 -6.46
N THR A 139 -44.90 -10.33 -6.16
CA THR A 139 -45.77 -11.06 -7.09
C THR A 139 -47.06 -11.46 -6.39
N SER A 140 -48.12 -10.66 -6.59
CA SER A 140 -49.48 -11.13 -6.90
C SER A 140 -50.51 -9.99 -7.00
N LYS A 141 -51.07 -9.87 -8.21
CA LYS A 141 -52.44 -9.45 -8.62
C LYS A 141 -52.74 -7.99 -9.00
N GLU A 142 -52.84 -7.82 -10.32
CA GLU A 142 -54.00 -7.36 -11.13
C GLU A 142 -54.56 -5.92 -11.03
N VAL A 143 -54.32 -5.18 -12.13
CA VAL A 143 -55.14 -4.20 -12.89
C VAL A 143 -56.09 -3.25 -12.13
N VAL A 144 -55.91 -1.93 -12.33
CA VAL A 144 -56.87 -0.93 -12.90
C VAL A 144 -56.21 0.46 -12.84
N GLU A 145 -56.20 1.19 -13.96
CA GLU A 145 -55.97 2.64 -14.07
C GLU A 145 -57.32 3.40 -13.99
N PRO A 146 -57.38 4.74 -13.83
CA PRO A 146 -56.58 5.65 -13.00
C PRO A 146 -57.51 6.60 -12.18
N GLU A 147 -57.12 7.08 -11.00
CA GLU A 147 -57.78 8.26 -10.39
C GLU A 147 -56.81 9.26 -9.75
N GLU A 148 -56.96 10.49 -10.22
CA GLU A 148 -56.39 11.76 -9.79
C GLU A 148 -56.88 12.16 -8.40
N LYS A 149 -55.98 12.50 -7.46
CA LYS A 149 -56.23 13.56 -6.45
C LYS A 149 -55.03 13.98 -5.59
N ALA A 150 -54.85 15.30 -5.59
CA ALA A 150 -54.46 16.19 -4.49
C ALA A 150 -52.99 16.20 -4.00
N GLU A 151 -52.25 17.21 -4.45
CA GLU A 151 -51.01 17.71 -3.84
C GLU A 151 -51.27 18.46 -2.52
N ALA A 152 -50.43 18.18 -1.52
CA ALA A 152 -50.20 18.98 -0.30
C ALA A 152 -48.70 18.86 0.10
N PRO A 153 -48.12 19.82 0.85
CA PRO A 153 -46.92 20.54 0.44
C PRO A 153 -45.60 19.83 0.77
N VAL A 154 -44.84 19.50 -0.27
CA VAL A 154 -43.49 18.92 -0.21
C VAL A 154 -42.40 20.01 -0.03
N GLU A 155 -42.75 21.30 -0.25
CA GLU A 155 -41.78 22.42 -0.31
C GLU A 155 -41.19 22.84 1.04
N ALA A 156 -41.91 22.64 2.15
CA ALA A 156 -41.39 23.03 3.47
C ALA A 156 -40.28 22.07 3.96
N ASN A 157 -40.41 20.77 3.67
CA ASN A 157 -39.43 19.77 4.09
C ASN A 157 -38.14 19.84 3.27
N THR A 158 -38.23 20.16 1.97
CA THR A 158 -37.04 20.34 1.12
C THR A 158 -36.27 21.61 1.47
N LEU A 159 -36.95 22.69 1.85
CA LEU A 159 -36.29 23.92 2.34
C LEU A 159 -35.55 23.68 3.66
N VAL A 160 -36.17 22.98 4.62
CA VAL A 160 -35.51 22.65 5.90
C VAL A 160 -34.31 21.72 5.70
N GLU A 161 -34.44 20.70 4.83
CA GLU A 161 -33.33 19.79 4.51
C GLU A 161 -32.17 20.49 3.78
N SER A 162 -32.47 21.42 2.87
CA SER A 162 -31.43 22.19 2.15
C SER A 162 -30.70 23.16 3.07
N MET A 163 -31.42 23.84 3.97
CA MET A 163 -30.81 24.71 5.00
C MET A 163 -29.90 23.92 5.96
N LEU A 164 -30.34 22.73 6.40
CA LEU A 164 -29.53 21.84 7.25
C LEU A 164 -28.28 21.33 6.51
N ARG A 165 -28.38 21.05 5.21
CA ARG A 165 -27.26 20.61 4.38
C ARG A 165 -26.20 21.70 4.23
N GLU A 166 -26.63 22.93 4.00
CA GLU A 166 -25.73 24.08 3.86
C GLU A 166 -25.03 24.41 5.19
N GLN A 167 -25.76 24.31 6.30
CA GLN A 167 -25.19 24.50 7.64
C GLN A 167 -24.16 23.41 7.97
N CYS A 168 -24.49 22.15 7.69
CA CYS A 168 -23.58 21.01 7.91
C CYS A 168 -22.30 21.13 7.06
N PHE A 169 -22.40 21.66 5.83
CA PHE A 169 -21.22 21.92 5.00
C PHE A 169 -20.31 23.01 5.60
N LYS A 170 -20.89 24.12 6.09
CA LYS A 170 -20.14 25.20 6.74
C LYS A 170 -19.41 24.74 8.00
N ASP A 171 -20.05 23.87 8.79
CA ASP A 171 -19.44 23.32 10.00
C ASP A 171 -18.31 22.34 9.68
N LEU A 172 -18.44 21.57 8.59
CA LEU A 172 -17.39 20.66 8.12
C LEU A 172 -16.15 21.40 7.59
N VAL A 173 -16.34 22.54 6.93
CA VAL A 173 -15.25 23.41 6.46
C VAL A 173 -14.52 24.06 7.64
N LYS A 174 -15.23 24.54 8.66
CA LYS A 174 -14.62 25.05 9.90
C LYS A 174 -13.78 24.01 10.64
N LEU A 175 -14.22 22.75 10.65
CA LEU A 175 -13.46 21.65 11.25
C LEU A 175 -12.18 21.34 10.45
N LEU A 176 -12.18 21.54 9.13
CA LEU A 176 -10.98 21.41 8.30
C LEU A 176 -10.00 22.57 8.51
N GLU A 177 -10.48 23.80 8.74
CA GLU A 177 -9.65 24.99 8.96
C GLU A 177 -8.96 25.00 10.34
N LEU A 178 -9.53 24.29 11.33
CA LEU A 178 -8.96 24.20 12.68
C LEU A 178 -7.90 23.10 12.83
N ALA A 179 -7.64 22.29 11.81
CA ALA A 179 -6.64 21.22 11.87
C ALA A 179 -5.24 21.78 11.52
N PRO A 180 -4.30 21.91 12.46
CA PRO A 180 -2.93 22.28 12.12
C PRO A 180 -2.30 21.09 11.40
N LEU A 181 -1.94 21.26 10.13
CA LEU A 181 -1.09 20.32 9.41
C LEU A 181 0.33 20.37 10.01
N PRO A 182 0.90 19.28 10.54
CA PRO A 182 2.30 19.27 10.91
C PRO A 182 3.12 18.87 9.68
N LEU A 183 3.60 19.87 8.94
CA LEU A 183 4.73 19.68 8.03
C LEU A 183 5.78 20.77 8.27
N GLU A 184 6.83 20.31 8.94
CA GLU A 184 8.23 20.72 8.92
C GLU A 184 8.59 22.19 8.66
N LYS A 185 9.10 22.86 9.70
CA LYS A 185 10.02 23.98 9.53
C LYS A 185 11.45 23.44 9.38
N GLY A 186 12.03 23.67 8.22
CA GLY A 186 13.43 23.44 7.94
C GLY A 186 14.36 24.21 8.89
N ARG A 187 15.33 23.47 9.42
CA ARG A 187 16.75 23.81 9.61
C ARG A 187 17.09 25.32 9.71
N THR A 188 17.41 25.77 10.92
CA THR A 188 18.42 26.81 11.16
C THR A 188 19.68 26.16 11.78
N PRO A 189 20.91 26.58 11.40
CA PRO A 189 22.13 25.97 11.88
C PRO A 189 22.64 26.75 13.10
N SER A 190 22.32 26.27 14.30
CA SER A 190 23.10 26.55 15.52
C SER A 190 22.45 25.81 16.68
N SER A 191 23.09 24.75 17.16
CA SER A 191 23.36 24.59 18.59
C SER A 191 24.05 23.25 18.81
N THR A 192 25.17 23.33 19.50
CA THR A 192 26.06 22.28 19.95
C THR A 192 25.32 21.25 20.80
N MET A 193 24.94 20.11 20.22
CA MET A 193 24.47 18.97 21.02
C MET A 193 24.77 17.61 20.38
N TRP A 194 25.84 17.50 19.61
CA TRP A 194 26.38 16.23 19.13
C TRP A 194 27.91 16.29 19.16
N SER A 195 28.48 16.40 20.36
CA SER A 195 29.90 16.05 20.55
C SER A 195 29.99 14.54 20.60
N ASN A 196 30.40 13.94 19.48
CA ASN A 196 30.62 12.50 19.34
C ASN A 196 31.96 12.15 20.02
N PRO A 197 32.01 11.33 21.10
CA PRO A 197 33.24 11.10 21.86
C PRO A 197 34.21 10.09 21.22
N PHE A 198 33.98 9.65 19.98
CA PHE A 198 34.69 8.51 19.38
C PHE A 198 35.11 8.72 17.92
N LEU A 199 35.60 9.92 17.60
CA LEU A 199 36.45 10.12 16.42
C LEU A 199 37.69 10.93 16.86
N PRO A 200 38.90 10.52 16.43
CA PRO A 200 40.15 11.18 16.80
C PRO A 200 40.25 12.61 16.28
#